data_AF-A0A8T3RL85-F1
#
_entry.id   AF-A0A8T3RL85-F1
#
_cell.length_a   1.000
_cell.length_b   1.000
_cell.length_c   1.000
_cell.angle_alpha   90.00
_cell.angle_beta   90.00
_cell.angle_gamma   90.00
#
_symmetry.space_group_name_H-M   'P 1'
#
loop_
_entity.id
_entity.type
_entity.pdbx_description
1 polymer ?
#
loop_
_entity_poly.entity_id
_entity_poly.type
_entity_poly.pdbx_seq_one_letter_code
_entity_poly.pdbx_strand_id
1 'polypeptide(L)'
;MAEEGYGQGEVTRSPAGAIELPLIEVIATTPLPALGTPLNKVPANVQSLTAEDVEEQNPLDLSEMLFDNIGSVNINAAQNNPFQNDLEYRGFLASPLVGSAIGLSLYMDGVRINEGFGDTVNWDLIPQSAISSVDLIPGSNPLFGLNTLGGAIALRTKSGFAYQGMEVEASANAD
;
A
#
# COMPACT_ATOMS: atom_id res chain seq x y z
N MET A 1 -57.33 -54.87 -7.96
CA MET A 1 -56.96 -53.54 -8.48
C MET A 1 -56.15 -52.88 -7.37
N ALA A 2 -54.93 -53.36 -7.15
CA ALA A 2 -53.67 -52.97 -7.80
C ALA A 2 -52.89 -52.06 -6.82
N GLU A 3 -51.97 -52.70 -6.08
CA GLU A 3 -50.84 -52.05 -5.41
C GLU A 3 -49.88 -51.54 -6.49
N GLU A 4 -49.40 -50.29 -6.40
CA GLU A 4 -48.17 -49.88 -7.08
C GLU A 4 -47.34 -49.02 -6.12
N GLY A 5 -46.11 -49.49 -5.89
CA GLY A 5 -45.18 -48.99 -4.90
C GLY A 5 -44.43 -47.74 -5.33
N TYR A 6 -43.97 -46.99 -4.34
CA TYR A 6 -43.04 -45.88 -4.49
C TYR A 6 -41.67 -46.41 -4.93
N GLY A 7 -41.36 -46.30 -6.21
CA GLY A 7 -40.02 -46.52 -6.75
C GLY A 7 -39.08 -45.37 -6.35
N GLN A 8 -38.03 -45.71 -5.60
CA GLN A 8 -36.90 -44.82 -5.34
C GLN A 8 -36.12 -44.62 -6.64
N GLY A 9 -36.14 -43.41 -7.21
CA GLY A 9 -35.21 -43.02 -8.24
C GLY A 9 -33.92 -42.51 -7.60
N GLU A 10 -32.83 -43.26 -7.73
CA GLU A 10 -31.48 -42.77 -7.44
C GLU A 10 -31.20 -41.51 -8.27
N VAL A 11 -31.02 -40.38 -7.61
CA VAL A 11 -30.50 -39.17 -8.24
C VAL A 11 -28.99 -39.39 -8.41
N THR A 12 -28.59 -39.90 -9.57
CA THR A 12 -27.18 -39.93 -9.96
C THR A 12 -26.69 -38.49 -10.10
N ARG A 13 -26.01 -38.00 -9.06
CA ARG A 13 -25.35 -36.69 -9.09
C ARG A 13 -24.15 -36.80 -10.03
N SER A 14 -24.32 -36.40 -11.29
CA SER A 14 -23.19 -36.18 -12.19
C SER A 14 -22.20 -35.22 -11.51
N PRO A 15 -20.88 -35.47 -11.54
CA PRO A 15 -19.92 -34.52 -11.01
C PRO A 15 -20.03 -33.24 -11.84
N ALA A 16 -20.45 -32.15 -11.20
CA ALA A 16 -20.41 -30.84 -11.81
C ALA A 16 -18.95 -30.60 -12.24
N GLY A 17 -18.72 -30.58 -13.55
CA GLY A 17 -17.43 -30.21 -14.11
C GLY A 17 -17.04 -28.87 -13.52
N ALA A 18 -15.84 -28.81 -12.92
CA ALA A 18 -15.30 -27.57 -12.42
C ALA A 18 -15.32 -26.57 -13.58
N ILE A 19 -16.11 -25.51 -13.44
CA ILE A 19 -16.10 -24.39 -14.37
C ILE A 19 -14.75 -23.72 -14.16
N GLU A 20 -13.79 -24.01 -15.02
CA GLU A 20 -12.53 -23.27 -15.10
C GLU A 20 -12.91 -21.86 -15.59
N LEU A 21 -12.99 -20.93 -14.65
CA LEU A 21 -13.26 -19.54 -14.98
C LEU A 21 -12.09 -19.01 -15.81
N PRO A 22 -12.34 -18.28 -16.89
CA PRO A 22 -11.27 -17.66 -17.66
C PRO A 22 -10.45 -16.75 -16.75
N LEU A 23 -9.12 -16.72 -16.96
CA LEU A 23 -8.21 -15.84 -16.24
C LEU A 23 -8.73 -14.39 -16.33
N ILE A 24 -9.18 -13.84 -15.20
CA ILE A 24 -9.54 -12.44 -15.11
C ILE A 24 -8.24 -11.67 -14.84
N GLU A 25 -7.66 -11.11 -15.89
CA GLU A 25 -6.57 -10.13 -15.76
C GLU A 25 -7.19 -8.80 -15.31
N VAL A 26 -7.10 -8.51 -14.02
CA VAL A 26 -7.57 -7.24 -13.45
C VAL A 26 -6.58 -6.15 -13.83
N ILE A 27 -6.88 -5.42 -14.90
CA ILE A 27 -6.15 -4.19 -15.24
C ILE A 27 -6.68 -3.09 -14.32
N ALA A 28 -6.00 -2.87 -13.20
CA ALA A 28 -6.30 -1.76 -12.31
C ALA A 28 -5.91 -0.44 -12.98
N THR A 29 -6.83 0.52 -12.98
CA THR A 29 -6.60 1.88 -13.52
C THR A 29 -5.95 2.81 -12.50
N THR A 30 -5.40 2.27 -11.42
CA THR A 30 -4.80 3.08 -10.36
C THR A 30 -3.40 3.53 -10.80
N PRO A 31 -2.93 4.71 -10.35
CA PRO A 31 -1.67 5.27 -10.82
C PRO A 31 -0.43 4.49 -10.33
N LEU A 32 -0.62 3.43 -9.53
CA LEU A 32 0.45 2.56 -9.06
C LEU A 32 0.95 1.63 -10.19
N PRO A 33 2.22 1.76 -10.62
CA PRO A 33 2.84 0.85 -11.60
C PRO A 33 2.89 -0.61 -11.12
N ALA A 34 2.77 -0.84 -9.81
CA ALA A 34 2.94 -2.12 -9.13
C ALA A 34 1.83 -3.16 -9.38
N LEU A 35 0.79 -2.84 -10.17
CA LEU A 35 -0.32 -3.76 -10.46
C LEU A 35 -0.23 -4.46 -11.82
N GLY A 36 0.86 -4.30 -12.57
CA GLY A 36 1.02 -5.06 -13.82
C GLY A 36 2.24 -4.76 -14.67
N THR A 37 2.99 -3.69 -14.38
CA THR A 37 4.23 -3.40 -15.12
C THR A 37 5.44 -3.88 -14.30
N PRO A 38 6.21 -4.87 -14.80
CA PRO A 38 7.46 -5.26 -14.18
C PRO A 38 8.38 -4.06 -13.92
N LEU A 39 9.03 -4.02 -12.76
CA LEU A 39 9.91 -2.91 -12.33
C LEU A 39 10.98 -2.57 -13.38
N ASN A 40 11.53 -3.59 -14.05
CA ASN A 40 12.53 -3.44 -15.12
C ASN A 40 12.00 -2.78 -16.41
N LYS A 41 10.70 -2.56 -16.53
CA LYS A 41 10.06 -1.81 -17.63
C LYS A 41 9.67 -0.40 -17.22
N VAL A 42 9.87 -0.02 -15.97
CA VAL A 42 9.69 1.37 -15.51
C VAL A 42 11.01 2.12 -15.72
N PRO A 43 11.06 3.17 -16.56
CA PRO A 43 12.29 3.91 -16.83
C PRO A 43 12.59 4.92 -15.70
N ALA A 44 12.52 4.47 -14.44
CA ALA A 44 12.74 5.27 -13.25
C ALA A 44 13.38 4.42 -12.14
N ASN A 45 14.13 5.08 -11.25
CA ASN A 45 14.75 4.41 -10.10
C ASN A 45 13.74 4.23 -8.96
N VAL A 46 12.76 3.34 -9.16
CA VAL A 46 11.78 2.98 -8.13
C VAL A 46 12.49 2.20 -7.03
N GLN A 47 12.24 2.59 -5.79
CA GLN A 47 12.75 1.91 -4.60
C GLN A 47 11.55 1.33 -3.86
N SER A 48 11.64 0.08 -3.42
CA SER A 48 10.51 -0.67 -2.86
C SER A 48 10.87 -1.27 -1.52
N LEU A 49 9.93 -1.24 -0.58
CA LEU A 49 9.97 -1.93 0.71
C LEU A 49 8.89 -2.99 0.73
N THR A 50 9.20 -4.10 1.38
CA THR A 50 8.31 -5.24 1.59
C THR A 50 7.67 -5.20 2.97
N ALA A 51 6.70 -6.06 3.24
CA ALA A 51 6.08 -6.17 4.56
C ALA A 51 7.12 -6.63 5.61
N GLU A 52 8.03 -7.52 5.20
CA GLU A 52 9.10 -8.05 6.03
C GLU A 52 10.06 -6.94 6.48
N ASP A 53 10.40 -5.99 5.59
CA ASP A 53 11.23 -4.84 5.94
C ASP A 53 10.57 -3.96 7.02
N VAL A 54 9.23 -3.84 7.00
CA VAL A 54 8.45 -3.07 7.98
C VAL A 54 8.45 -3.77 9.35
N GLU A 55 8.24 -5.09 9.35
CA GLU A 55 8.09 -5.89 10.58
C GLU A 55 9.40 -6.01 11.38
N GLU A 56 10.55 -6.05 10.71
CA GLU A 56 11.85 -6.21 11.38
C GLU A 56 12.32 -4.97 12.15
N GLN A 57 11.87 -3.78 11.76
CA GLN A 57 12.45 -2.51 12.21
C GLN A 57 11.65 -1.80 13.32
N ASN A 58 10.35 -2.11 13.44
CA ASN A 58 9.41 -1.44 14.34
C ASN A 58 9.57 0.09 14.41
N PRO A 59 9.45 0.80 13.26
CA PRO A 59 9.62 2.25 13.24
C PRO A 59 8.44 2.98 13.91
N LEU A 60 8.65 4.23 14.34
CA LEU A 60 7.59 5.06 14.93
C LEU A 60 6.48 5.36 13.93
N ASP A 61 6.84 5.65 12.68
CA ASP A 61 5.93 5.90 11.58
C ASP A 61 6.56 5.54 10.21
N LEU A 62 5.77 5.70 9.15
CA LEU A 62 6.20 5.47 7.78
C LEU A 62 7.37 6.37 7.35
N SER A 63 7.47 7.59 7.90
CA SER A 63 8.52 8.52 7.51
C SER A 63 9.90 8.07 7.98
N GLU A 64 9.99 7.51 9.20
CA GLU A 64 11.20 6.89 9.74
C GLU A 64 11.58 5.66 8.94
N MET A 65 10.62 4.79 8.62
CA MET A 65 10.85 3.63 7.77
C MET A 65 11.42 3.99 6.38
N LEU A 66 10.92 5.07 5.77
CA LEU A 66 11.44 5.57 4.50
C LEU A 66 12.84 6.15 4.64
N PHE A 67 13.14 6.84 5.75
CA PHE A 67 14.46 7.37 6.04
C PHE A 67 15.52 6.27 6.16
N ASP A 68 15.20 5.18 6.87
CA ASP A 68 16.15 4.11 7.14
C ASP A 68 16.45 3.24 5.90
N ASN A 69 15.47 3.08 5.00
CA ASN A 69 15.58 2.11 3.91
C ASN A 69 15.68 2.72 2.51
N ILE A 70 15.23 3.96 2.30
CA ILE A 70 15.14 4.56 0.98
C ILE A 70 16.23 5.62 0.79
N GLY A 71 17.05 5.43 -0.24
CA GLY A 71 18.11 6.38 -0.55
C GLY A 71 17.56 7.76 -0.94
N SER A 72 18.24 8.81 -0.51
CA SER A 72 17.88 10.23 -0.73
C SER A 72 16.64 10.72 0.02
N VAL A 73 16.17 9.97 1.02
CA VAL A 73 15.19 10.43 2.00
C VAL A 73 15.92 11.04 3.20
N ASN A 74 15.43 12.18 3.68
CA ASN A 74 15.80 12.76 4.96
C ASN A 74 14.51 13.10 5.73
N ILE A 75 14.59 13.08 7.06
CA ILE A 75 13.47 13.49 7.92
C ILE A 75 13.88 14.57 8.92
N ASN A 76 12.93 15.41 9.31
CA ASN A 76 13.11 16.40 10.36
C ASN A 76 11.83 16.51 11.20
N ALA A 77 11.92 16.33 12.52
CA ALA A 77 10.78 16.45 13.42
C ALA A 77 10.22 17.87 13.42
N ALA A 78 9.10 18.08 12.72
CA ALA A 78 8.50 19.39 12.60
C ALA A 78 7.99 19.83 13.99
N GLN A 79 8.36 21.05 14.39
CA GLN A 79 8.01 21.61 15.70
C GLN A 79 8.45 20.73 16.90
N ASN A 80 9.53 19.94 16.73
CA ASN A 80 10.04 19.03 17.76
C ASN A 80 9.05 17.93 18.17
N ASN A 81 8.16 17.53 17.26
CA ASN A 81 7.25 16.40 17.44
C ASN A 81 7.70 15.23 16.52
N PRO A 82 8.15 14.09 17.09
CA PRO A 82 8.65 12.96 16.31
C PRO A 82 7.57 12.24 15.48
N PHE A 83 6.29 12.48 15.76
CA PHE A 83 5.15 11.96 14.96
C PHE A 83 4.73 12.90 13.83
N GLN A 84 5.41 14.04 13.69
CA GLN A 84 5.14 15.02 12.65
C GLN A 84 6.41 15.34 11.88
N ASN A 85 7.04 14.32 11.29
CA ASN A 85 8.25 14.52 10.52
C ASN A 85 7.96 15.19 9.17
N ASP A 86 8.77 16.17 8.83
CA ASP A 86 8.98 16.64 7.47
C ASP A 86 9.87 15.63 6.75
N LEU A 87 9.37 15.00 5.69
CA LEU A 87 10.12 14.09 4.84
C LEU A 87 10.58 14.81 3.57
N GLU A 88 11.88 14.85 3.34
CA GLU A 88 12.48 15.39 2.14
C GLU A 88 13.03 14.27 1.24
N TYR A 89 12.55 14.19 0.01
CA TYR A 89 13.08 13.29 -1.01
C TYR A 89 13.64 14.10 -2.18
N ARG A 90 14.96 14.04 -2.38
CA ARG A 90 15.66 14.73 -3.49
C ARG A 90 15.28 16.22 -3.63
N GLY A 91 15.12 16.94 -2.51
CA GLY A 91 14.75 18.35 -2.51
C GLY A 91 13.24 18.65 -2.51
N PHE A 92 12.38 17.63 -2.50
CA PHE A 92 10.93 17.79 -2.45
C PHE A 92 10.36 17.32 -1.13
N LEU A 93 9.39 18.06 -0.62
CA LEU A 93 8.86 17.87 0.74
C LEU A 93 7.52 17.12 0.74
N ALA A 94 7.35 16.24 1.72
CA ALA A 94 6.08 15.76 2.27
C ALA A 94 6.04 16.14 3.74
N SER A 95 5.01 16.85 4.18
CA SER A 95 4.96 17.45 5.52
C SER A 95 3.56 17.34 6.11
N PRO A 96 3.42 17.11 7.42
CA PRO A 96 2.14 17.24 8.14
C PRO A 96 1.73 18.71 8.33
N LEU A 97 2.60 19.68 8.06
CA LEU A 97 2.36 21.09 8.32
C LEU A 97 1.74 21.83 7.13
N VAL A 98 0.61 22.49 7.38
CA VAL A 98 -0.07 23.30 6.38
C VAL A 98 0.77 24.54 6.03
N GLY A 99 0.88 24.84 4.74
CA GLY A 99 1.67 25.97 4.22
C GLY A 99 3.07 25.59 3.75
N SER A 100 3.48 24.34 3.99
CA SER A 100 4.69 23.75 3.42
C SER A 100 4.57 23.59 1.90
N ALA A 101 5.69 23.73 1.19
CA ALA A 101 5.75 23.54 -0.25
C ALA A 101 5.81 22.03 -0.59
N ILE A 102 4.66 21.37 -0.61
CA ILE A 102 4.57 19.94 -0.89
C ILE A 102 4.90 19.63 -2.35
N GLY A 103 5.80 18.66 -2.54
CA GLY A 103 6.23 18.19 -3.86
C GLY A 103 6.13 16.68 -4.04
N LEU A 104 5.59 15.96 -3.06
CA LEU A 104 5.41 14.52 -3.06
C LEU A 104 3.94 14.17 -2.81
N SER A 105 3.45 13.18 -3.55
CA SER A 105 2.12 12.62 -3.31
C SER A 105 2.18 11.25 -2.65
N LEU A 106 1.22 10.96 -1.78
CA LEU A 106 1.03 9.65 -1.18
C LEU A 106 -0.24 9.01 -1.70
N TYR A 107 -0.13 7.75 -2.05
CA TYR A 107 -1.23 6.91 -2.48
C TYR A 107 -1.32 5.69 -1.57
N MET A 108 -2.52 5.31 -1.15
CA MET A 108 -2.79 4.06 -0.46
C MET A 108 -3.83 3.29 -1.27
N ASP A 109 -3.47 2.09 -1.72
CA ASP A 109 -4.33 1.23 -2.55
C ASP A 109 -4.93 1.94 -3.77
N GLY A 110 -4.18 2.91 -4.33
CA GLY A 110 -4.60 3.67 -5.52
C GLY A 110 -5.35 4.96 -5.24
N VAL A 111 -5.68 5.26 -3.99
CA VAL A 111 -6.34 6.51 -3.59
C VAL A 111 -5.30 7.47 -3.02
N ARG A 112 -5.31 8.72 -3.46
CA ARG A 112 -4.43 9.75 -2.91
C ARG A 112 -4.84 10.07 -1.48
N ILE A 113 -3.89 10.03 -0.55
CA ILE A 113 -4.13 10.24 0.89
C ILE A 113 -3.51 11.54 1.42
N ASN A 114 -2.84 12.34 0.58
CA ASN A 114 -2.56 13.73 0.96
C ASN A 114 -3.87 14.43 1.31
N GLU A 115 -3.84 15.24 2.36
CA GLU A 115 -4.99 16.01 2.80
C GLU A 115 -5.48 16.97 1.70
N GLY A 116 -6.79 17.06 1.53
CA GLY A 116 -7.40 17.86 0.46
C GLY A 116 -7.11 19.37 0.59
N PHE A 117 -6.76 19.84 1.78
CA PHE A 117 -6.35 21.22 2.04
C PHE A 117 -4.89 21.27 2.45
N GLY A 118 -4.04 21.87 1.62
CA GLY A 118 -2.61 22.03 1.91
C GLY A 118 -1.72 20.84 1.55
N ASP A 119 -2.28 19.75 0.98
CA ASP A 119 -1.57 18.55 0.54
C ASP A 119 -0.69 17.88 1.60
N THR A 120 -1.00 18.14 2.88
CA THR A 120 -0.22 17.63 3.99
C THR A 120 -0.37 16.12 4.14
N VAL A 121 0.53 15.52 4.89
CA VAL A 121 0.57 14.08 5.14
C VAL A 121 0.49 13.82 6.63
N ASN A 122 -0.49 13.02 7.03
CA ASN A 122 -0.62 12.54 8.41
C ASN A 122 0.00 11.13 8.50
N TRP A 123 1.27 11.07 8.94
CA TRP A 123 2.02 9.81 9.00
C TRP A 123 1.45 8.83 10.05
N ASP A 124 0.90 9.37 11.13
CA ASP A 124 0.29 8.64 12.24
C ASP A 124 -1.00 7.90 11.85
N LEU A 125 -1.69 8.37 10.80
CA LEU A 125 -2.91 7.74 10.29
C LEU A 125 -2.64 6.53 9.38
N ILE A 126 -1.37 6.24 9.08
CA ILE A 126 -0.97 5.14 8.20
C ILE A 126 -0.61 3.92 9.05
N PRO A 127 -1.47 2.88 9.09
CA PRO A 127 -1.23 1.71 9.94
C PRO A 127 -0.11 0.84 9.35
N GLN A 128 1.06 0.86 10.00
CA GLN A 128 2.24 0.14 9.54
C GLN A 128 2.03 -1.37 9.46
N SER A 129 1.35 -1.97 10.44
CA SER A 129 1.03 -3.40 10.46
C SER A 129 0.17 -3.87 9.29
N ALA A 130 -0.56 -2.94 8.66
CA ALA A 130 -1.37 -3.22 7.50
C ALA A 130 -0.60 -3.04 6.18
N ILE A 131 0.64 -2.56 6.18
CA ILE A 131 1.42 -2.33 4.95
C ILE A 131 1.89 -3.68 4.40
N SER A 132 1.60 -3.95 3.13
CA SER A 132 2.16 -5.07 2.39
C SER A 132 3.42 -4.68 1.60
N SER A 133 3.46 -3.45 1.10
CA SER A 133 4.59 -2.90 0.36
C SER A 133 4.52 -1.39 0.26
N VAL A 134 5.68 -0.76 0.10
CA VAL A 134 5.82 0.67 -0.15
C VAL A 134 6.71 0.88 -1.36
N ASP A 135 6.24 1.61 -2.36
CA ASP A 135 7.01 1.98 -3.54
C ASP A 135 7.24 3.49 -3.57
N LEU A 136 8.50 3.91 -3.58
CA LEU A 136 8.88 5.29 -3.87
C LEU A 136 9.26 5.41 -5.34
N ILE A 137 8.45 6.17 -6.07
CA ILE A 137 8.54 6.35 -7.52
C ILE A 137 9.03 7.77 -7.79
N PRO A 138 10.28 7.95 -8.28
CA PRO A 138 10.83 9.28 -8.44
C PRO A 138 10.31 10.01 -9.68
N GLY A 139 10.34 11.34 -9.59
CA GLY A 139 10.10 12.25 -10.72
C GLY A 139 8.64 12.56 -10.96
N SER A 140 8.41 13.53 -11.84
CA SER A 140 7.07 13.98 -12.19
C SER A 140 6.40 13.02 -13.18
N ASN A 141 5.33 12.38 -12.74
CA ASN A 141 4.51 11.52 -13.58
C ASN A 141 3.05 12.04 -13.56
N PRO A 142 2.48 12.41 -14.73
CA PRO A 142 1.11 12.93 -14.81
C PRO A 142 0.04 12.03 -14.18
N LEU A 143 0.31 10.72 -14.07
CA LEU A 143 -0.61 9.77 -13.44
C LEU A 143 -0.86 10.07 -11.95
N PHE A 144 0.08 10.70 -11.25
CA PHE A 144 -0.04 11.03 -9.82
C PHE A 144 -0.66 12.40 -9.54
N GLY A 145 -1.10 13.12 -10.57
CA GLY A 145 -1.82 14.38 -10.40
C GLY A 145 -0.97 15.54 -9.89
N LEU A 146 -1.63 16.50 -9.23
CA LEU A 146 -1.02 17.76 -8.81
C LEU A 146 0.02 17.55 -7.69
N ASN A 147 0.95 18.52 -7.58
CA ASN A 147 1.96 18.60 -6.51
C ASN A 147 2.82 17.34 -6.31
N THR A 148 3.07 16.63 -7.42
CA THR A 148 3.88 15.41 -7.50
C THR A 148 5.13 15.67 -8.37
N LEU A 149 5.94 16.66 -8.01
CA LEU A 149 7.13 17.02 -8.81
C LEU A 149 8.33 16.16 -8.45
N GLY A 150 8.48 15.80 -7.17
CA GLY A 150 9.57 14.95 -6.68
C GLY A 150 9.32 13.46 -6.86
N GLY A 151 8.05 13.06 -6.91
CA GLY A 151 7.65 11.67 -7.01
C GLY A 151 6.42 11.34 -6.20
N ALA A 152 6.06 10.06 -6.22
CA ALA A 152 4.96 9.51 -5.44
C ALA A 152 5.45 8.38 -4.54
N ILE A 153 4.91 8.35 -3.32
CA ILE A 153 5.00 7.21 -2.41
C ILE A 153 3.69 6.45 -2.53
N ALA A 154 3.79 5.16 -2.77
CA ALA A 154 2.65 4.34 -3.13
C ALA A 154 2.61 3.12 -2.20
N LEU A 155 1.59 3.10 -1.35
CA LEU A 155 1.37 2.13 -0.30
C LEU A 155 0.35 1.11 -0.77
N ARG A 156 0.60 -0.15 -0.43
CA ARG A 156 -0.37 -1.22 -0.57
C ARG A 156 -0.63 -1.85 0.78
N THR A 157 -1.89 -2.16 1.05
CA THR A 157 -2.28 -2.82 2.28
C THR A 157 -2.40 -4.34 2.13
N LYS A 158 -2.17 -5.04 3.23
CA LYS A 158 -2.39 -6.48 3.36
C LYS A 158 -3.88 -6.76 3.11
N SER A 159 -4.17 -7.68 2.17
CA SER A 159 -5.53 -8.13 1.85
C SER A 159 -5.76 -9.56 2.30
N GLY A 160 -6.99 -9.92 2.68
CA GLY A 160 -7.33 -11.28 3.14
C GLY A 160 -7.16 -12.39 2.08
N PHE A 161 -6.97 -12.05 0.80
CA PHE A 161 -6.66 -13.03 -0.23
C PHE A 161 -5.17 -13.43 -0.23
N ALA A 162 -4.28 -12.45 -0.08
CA ALA A 162 -2.82 -12.64 -0.13
C ALA A 162 -2.19 -12.86 1.26
N TYR A 163 -2.77 -12.29 2.30
CA TYR A 163 -2.31 -12.35 3.68
C TYR A 163 -3.39 -13.02 4.53
N GLN A 164 -3.25 -14.33 4.72
CA GLN A 164 -4.18 -15.17 5.46
C GLN A 164 -3.59 -15.52 6.82
N GLY A 165 -4.41 -15.54 7.87
CA GLY A 165 -3.98 -15.90 9.23
C GLY A 165 -4.38 -14.86 10.26
N MET A 166 -3.79 -14.97 11.45
CA MET A 166 -3.94 -14.03 12.55
C MET A 166 -2.54 -13.75 13.10
N GLU A 167 -2.24 -12.47 13.26
CA GLU A 167 -1.03 -11.98 13.90
C GLU A 167 -1.42 -11.18 15.13
N VAL A 168 -0.70 -11.40 16.23
CA VAL A 168 -0.92 -10.70 17.49
C VAL A 168 0.43 -10.19 17.97
N GLU A 169 0.56 -8.88 18.03
CA GLU A 169 1.75 -8.21 18.53
C GLU A 169 1.50 -7.65 19.94
N ALA A 170 2.51 -7.74 20.80
CA ALA A 170 2.47 -7.17 22.15
C ALA A 170 3.83 -6.52 22.46
N SER A 171 3.80 -5.24 22.81
CA SER A 171 4.99 -4.47 23.20
C SER A 171 4.93 -4.07 24.68
N ALA A 172 6.11 -3.95 25.30
CA ALA A 172 6.28 -3.45 26.66
C ALA A 172 7.49 -2.52 26.69
N ASN A 173 7.34 -1.36 27.35
CA ASN A 173 8.43 -0.41 27.53
C ASN A 173 9.14 -0.69 28.86
N ALA A 174 10.46 -0.55 28.87
CA ALA A 174 11.24 -0.54 30.11
C ALA A 174 11.35 0.90 30.63
N ASP A 175 11.11 1.10 31.93
CA ASP A 175 11.30 2.37 32.65
C ASP A 175 12.76 2.87 32.62
#